data_AF-A0A4Z0MK51-F1
#
_entry.id   AF-A0A4Z0MK51-F1
#
_cell.length_a   1.000
_cell.length_b   1.000
_cell.length_c   1.000
_cell.angle_alpha   90.00
_cell.angle_beta   90.00
_cell.angle_gamma   90.00
#
_symmetry.space_group_name_H-M   'P 1'
#
loop_
_entity.id
_entity.type
_entity.pdbx_description
1 polymer ?
#
loop_
_entity_poly.entity_id
_entity_poly.type
_entity_poly.pdbx_seq_one_letter_code
_entity_poly.pdbx_strand_id
1 'polypeptide(L)'
;MSSLLVKSPTTATTAPPTPSPTLAEHVREGLRKTFKTLSSMYFYDDEGSRLFQEIMALPEYYPTRTEYGLLLEHAAAICDALRPATGEPFYLLELGAGDGLKTKILLRHLLDTGAHFTYVPVDISTAALDGLSATLQAELPGLAVEPVVADYADALTLMASRPGRKAVLFLGSNIGNFLPNERQAFLRRLRQPLTSDDRLLIGFDLQKDPRRIRAAYDDTQGITAEFNLNLLRRLNRELAADFDLASWQHYTDYDPLTGAVRSFLVSTKAQTVHLAAISETVEFAAWEMIHTENSYKFTRSLIDALAADAGFTMQGFFTDAQDFFSDVILMPRA
;
A
#
# COMPACT_ATOMS: atom_id res chain seq x y z
N MET A 1 -14.61 49.59 -36.39
CA MET A 1 -15.06 49.40 -35.01
C MET A 1 -15.68 48.01 -34.88
N SER A 2 -14.92 47.06 -34.34
CA SER A 2 -15.37 45.94 -33.48
C SER A 2 -14.15 45.03 -33.31
N SER A 3 -13.45 45.13 -32.17
CA SER A 3 -12.35 44.21 -31.84
C SER A 3 -12.91 43.01 -31.09
N LEU A 4 -12.53 41.82 -31.53
CA LEU A 4 -12.83 40.55 -30.88
C LEU A 4 -11.87 40.38 -29.69
N LEU A 5 -12.41 40.52 -28.48
CA LEU A 5 -11.74 40.15 -27.23
C LEU A 5 -11.74 38.62 -27.09
N VAL A 6 -10.53 38.06 -27.15
CA VAL A 6 -10.20 36.69 -26.74
C VAL A 6 -10.48 36.56 -25.24
N LYS A 7 -11.38 35.66 -24.86
CA LYS A 7 -11.56 35.27 -23.46
C LYS A 7 -10.45 34.29 -23.08
N SER A 8 -9.63 34.69 -22.12
CA SER A 8 -8.63 33.83 -21.47
C SER A 8 -9.30 32.63 -20.79
N PRO A 9 -8.69 31.43 -20.83
CA PRO A 9 -9.22 30.29 -20.09
C PRO A 9 -9.05 30.53 -18.60
N THR A 10 -10.13 30.36 -17.87
CA THR A 10 -10.20 30.46 -16.42
C THR A 10 -9.43 29.27 -15.84
N THR A 11 -8.31 29.54 -15.17
CA THR A 11 -7.59 28.55 -14.36
C THR A 11 -8.52 28.06 -13.25
N ALA A 12 -8.97 26.80 -13.36
CA ALA A 12 -9.64 26.13 -12.26
C ALA A 12 -8.60 25.89 -11.15
N THR A 13 -8.65 26.70 -10.10
CA THR A 13 -7.89 26.49 -8.88
C THR A 13 -8.41 25.21 -8.23
N THR A 14 -7.71 24.10 -8.45
CA THR A 14 -7.88 22.88 -7.65
C THR A 14 -7.55 23.21 -6.21
N ALA A 15 -8.50 22.98 -5.30
CA ALA A 15 -8.24 23.10 -3.87
C ALA A 15 -7.02 22.23 -3.52
N PRO A 16 -6.12 22.71 -2.64
CA PRO A 16 -5.00 21.90 -2.18
C PRO A 16 -5.54 20.61 -1.54
N PRO A 17 -4.81 19.48 -1.66
CA PRO A 17 -5.18 18.25 -0.99
C PRO A 17 -5.36 18.53 0.50
N THR A 18 -6.41 17.97 1.09
CA THR A 18 -6.59 18.05 2.54
C THR A 18 -5.40 17.35 3.19
N PRO A 19 -4.65 18.01 4.09
CA PRO A 19 -3.52 17.36 4.75
C PRO A 19 -4.02 16.11 5.47
N SER A 20 -3.24 15.03 5.41
CA SER A 20 -3.50 13.85 6.25
C SER A 20 -3.57 14.29 7.72
N PRO A 21 -4.52 13.77 8.51
CA PRO A 21 -4.61 14.14 9.91
C PRO A 21 -3.29 13.86 10.61
N THR A 22 -2.90 14.75 11.52
CA THR A 22 -1.75 14.49 12.39
C THR A 22 -2.01 13.22 13.20
N LEU A 23 -0.94 12.51 13.62
CA LEU A 23 -1.07 11.34 14.50
C LEU A 23 -1.98 11.63 15.71
N ALA A 24 -1.84 12.83 16.30
CA ALA A 24 -2.64 13.31 17.41
C ALA A 24 -4.15 13.39 17.10
N GLU A 25 -4.53 13.96 15.95
CA GLU A 25 -5.92 14.06 15.51
C GLU A 25 -6.51 12.68 15.24
N HIS A 26 -5.78 11.85 14.49
CA HIS A 26 -6.20 10.50 14.16
C HIS A 26 -6.44 9.64 15.40
N VAL A 27 -5.51 9.66 16.36
CA VAL A 27 -5.64 8.91 17.62
C VAL A 27 -6.85 9.40 18.42
N ARG A 28 -7.05 10.72 18.53
CA ARG A 28 -8.21 11.28 19.24
C ARG A 28 -9.53 10.83 18.61
N GLU A 29 -9.66 10.93 17.29
CA GLU A 29 -10.87 10.52 16.58
C GLU A 29 -11.09 9.01 16.69
N GLY A 30 -10.03 8.22 16.51
CA GLY A 30 -10.06 6.77 16.53
C GLY A 30 -10.44 6.17 17.88
N LEU A 31 -9.89 6.72 18.97
CA LEU A 31 -10.14 6.21 20.33
C LEU A 31 -11.45 6.70 20.96
N ARG A 32 -12.11 7.73 20.38
CA ARG A 32 -13.44 8.18 20.79
C ARG A 32 -14.60 7.37 20.20
N LYS A 33 -14.32 6.52 19.20
CA LYS A 33 -15.34 5.66 18.60
C LYS A 33 -15.81 4.61 19.59
N THR A 34 -17.08 4.20 19.45
CA THR A 34 -17.65 3.06 20.20
C THR A 34 -16.87 1.77 19.91
N PHE A 35 -16.48 1.57 18.65
CA PHE A 35 -15.49 0.56 18.27
C PHE A 35 -14.20 1.28 17.91
N LYS A 36 -13.24 1.26 18.84
CA LYS A 36 -12.01 2.04 18.74
C LYS A 36 -11.16 1.54 17.57
N THR A 37 -10.56 2.47 16.83
CA THR A 37 -9.76 2.16 15.65
C THR A 37 -8.47 2.96 15.63
N LEU A 38 -7.35 2.36 15.23
CA LEU A 38 -6.11 3.05 14.91
C LEU A 38 -5.57 2.53 13.58
N SER A 39 -5.55 3.38 12.54
CA SER A 39 -5.03 3.02 11.21
C SER A 39 -3.62 2.41 11.22
N SER A 40 -3.46 1.32 10.45
CA SER A 40 -2.18 0.63 10.22
C SER A 40 -1.12 1.50 9.55
N MET A 41 -1.49 2.63 8.93
CA MET A 41 -0.52 3.58 8.38
C MET A 41 0.48 4.09 9.43
N TYR A 42 0.10 4.08 10.72
CA TYR A 42 0.95 4.54 11.82
C TYR A 42 1.80 3.43 12.43
N PHE A 43 1.76 2.19 11.92
CA PHE A 43 2.71 1.16 12.34
C PHE A 43 4.15 1.50 11.98
N TYR A 44 4.37 2.19 10.87
CA TYR A 44 5.68 2.33 10.23
C TYR A 44 6.48 3.53 10.78
N ASP A 45 6.76 3.54 12.08
CA ASP A 45 7.97 4.22 12.57
C ASP A 45 9.22 3.36 12.28
N ASP A 46 10.41 3.79 12.71
CA ASP A 46 11.65 3.05 12.45
C ASP A 46 11.58 1.61 13.00
N GLU A 47 11.04 1.45 14.21
CA GLU A 47 10.90 0.15 14.85
C GLU A 47 9.83 -0.72 14.20
N GLY A 48 8.67 -0.16 13.86
CA GLY A 48 7.64 -0.90 13.15
C GLY A 48 8.09 -1.34 11.76
N SER A 49 8.84 -0.50 11.05
CA SER A 49 9.44 -0.87 9.77
C SER A 49 10.43 -2.03 9.93
N ARG A 50 11.25 -2.01 10.98
CA ARG A 50 12.17 -3.10 11.33
C ARG A 50 11.42 -4.41 11.64
N LEU A 51 10.36 -4.34 12.45
CA LEU A 51 9.51 -5.49 12.79
C LEU A 51 8.79 -6.04 11.54
N PHE A 52 8.32 -5.18 10.65
CA PHE A 52 7.71 -5.64 9.39
C PHE A 52 8.71 -6.38 8.49
N GLN A 53 9.97 -5.94 8.46
CA GLN A 53 11.03 -6.69 7.76
C GLN A 53 11.26 -8.08 8.35
N GLU A 54 11.17 -8.23 9.67
CA GLU A 54 11.19 -9.55 10.32
C GLU A 54 9.95 -10.38 9.97
N ILE A 55 8.75 -9.78 9.95
CA ILE A 55 7.52 -10.44 9.50
C ILE A 55 7.70 -11.02 8.10
N MET A 56 8.25 -10.24 7.17
CA MET A 56 8.47 -10.69 5.79
C MET A 56 9.41 -11.91 5.68
N ALA A 57 10.26 -12.15 6.67
CA ALA A 57 11.15 -13.30 6.74
C ALA A 57 10.54 -14.53 7.44
N LEU A 58 9.37 -14.40 8.07
CA LEU A 58 8.72 -15.49 8.80
C LEU A 58 8.29 -16.64 7.87
N PRO A 59 8.42 -17.90 8.30
CA PRO A 59 7.93 -19.03 7.52
C PRO A 59 6.40 -18.99 7.35
N GLU A 60 5.65 -18.42 8.29
CA GLU A 60 4.20 -18.26 8.18
C GLU A 60 3.80 -17.17 7.17
N TYR A 61 4.56 -16.06 7.07
CA TYR A 61 4.23 -14.92 6.22
C TYR A 61 4.66 -15.13 4.76
N TYR A 62 3.83 -15.87 4.01
CA TYR A 62 4.07 -16.17 2.60
C TYR A 62 3.99 -15.00 1.60
N PRO A 63 3.22 -13.91 1.79
CA PRO A 63 2.95 -12.96 0.71
C PRO A 63 4.20 -12.41 0.02
N THR A 64 5.19 -11.92 0.78
CA THR A 64 6.41 -11.31 0.22
C THR A 64 7.21 -12.27 -0.65
N ARG A 65 7.49 -13.48 -0.14
CA ARG A 65 8.28 -14.48 -0.88
C ARG A 65 7.52 -15.03 -2.09
N THR A 66 6.20 -15.16 -1.99
CA THR A 66 5.37 -15.66 -3.09
C THR A 66 5.33 -14.65 -4.22
N GLU A 67 5.05 -13.37 -3.94
CA GLU A 67 5.04 -12.32 -4.96
C GLU A 67 6.43 -12.10 -5.57
N TYR A 68 7.50 -12.17 -4.76
CA TYR A 68 8.87 -12.12 -5.27
C TYR A 68 9.16 -13.24 -6.28
N GLY A 69 8.81 -14.49 -5.94
CA GLY A 69 8.99 -15.64 -6.83
C GLY A 69 8.16 -15.54 -8.11
N LEU A 70 6.92 -15.08 -7.98
CA LEU A 70 6.01 -14.83 -9.11
C LEU A 70 6.57 -13.77 -10.06
N LEU A 71 7.03 -12.63 -9.53
CA LEU A 71 7.65 -11.57 -10.33
C LEU A 71 8.91 -12.06 -11.03
N LEU A 72 9.71 -12.91 -10.39
CA LEU A 72 10.89 -13.52 -11.00
C LEU A 72 10.53 -14.46 -12.15
N GLU A 73 9.51 -15.30 -11.96
CA GLU A 73 9.03 -16.25 -12.98
C GLU A 73 8.43 -15.53 -14.19
N HIS A 74 7.61 -14.51 -13.94
CA HIS A 74 6.82 -13.82 -14.97
C HIS A 74 7.42 -12.48 -15.43
N ALA A 75 8.64 -12.14 -15.02
CA ALA A 75 9.28 -10.86 -15.29
C ALA A 75 9.18 -10.45 -16.76
N ALA A 76 9.49 -11.37 -17.67
CA ALA A 76 9.45 -11.09 -19.11
C ALA A 76 8.05 -10.71 -19.60
N ALA A 77 7.04 -11.52 -19.28
CA ALA A 77 5.67 -11.28 -19.71
C ALA A 77 5.06 -10.01 -19.06
N ILE A 78 5.40 -9.74 -17.80
CA ILE A 78 5.00 -8.53 -17.09
C ILE A 78 5.63 -7.30 -17.74
N CYS A 79 6.96 -7.30 -17.94
CA CYS A 79 7.67 -6.18 -18.56
C CYS A 79 7.20 -5.91 -19.99
N ASP A 80 6.93 -6.96 -20.78
CA ASP A 80 6.36 -6.84 -22.12
C ASP A 80 4.97 -6.19 -22.11
N ALA A 81 4.14 -6.52 -21.11
CA ALA A 81 2.81 -5.91 -20.97
C ALA A 81 2.87 -4.45 -20.50
N LEU A 82 3.85 -4.10 -19.65
CA LEU A 82 4.02 -2.76 -19.10
C LEU A 82 4.62 -1.77 -20.11
N ARG A 83 5.62 -2.19 -20.89
CA ARG A 83 6.32 -1.30 -21.83
C ARG A 83 5.48 -1.00 -23.07
N PRO A 84 5.67 0.15 -23.72
CA PRO A 84 5.05 0.42 -25.01
C PRO A 84 5.50 -0.52 -26.12
N ALA A 85 4.60 -0.83 -27.06
CA ALA A 85 4.89 -1.73 -28.17
C ALA A 85 5.89 -1.14 -29.19
N THR A 86 5.95 0.18 -29.30
CA THR A 86 6.81 0.92 -30.25
C THR A 86 8.18 1.28 -29.67
N GLY A 87 8.46 0.91 -28.41
CA GLY A 87 9.77 1.08 -27.77
C GLY A 87 10.10 2.51 -27.33
N GLU A 88 9.13 3.42 -27.36
CA GLU A 88 9.28 4.79 -26.87
C GLU A 88 9.49 4.84 -25.35
N PRO A 89 10.09 5.94 -24.84
CA PRO A 89 10.27 6.13 -23.42
C PRO A 89 8.94 6.11 -22.64
N PHE A 90 8.95 5.44 -21.49
CA PHE A 90 7.82 5.41 -20.56
C PHE A 90 8.26 5.61 -19.11
N TYR A 91 7.28 5.80 -18.22
CA TYR A 91 7.52 5.92 -16.79
C TYR A 91 7.04 4.66 -16.07
N LEU A 92 7.90 4.08 -15.24
CA LEU A 92 7.55 2.99 -14.33
C LEU A 92 7.36 3.59 -12.94
N LEU A 93 6.12 3.84 -12.55
CA LEU A 93 5.77 4.45 -11.27
C LEU A 93 5.51 3.35 -10.25
N GLU A 94 6.02 3.45 -9.04
CA GLU A 94 5.69 2.54 -7.96
C GLU A 94 5.06 3.27 -6.79
N LEU A 95 3.83 2.92 -6.45
CA LEU A 95 3.08 3.50 -5.35
C LEU A 95 3.41 2.75 -4.05
N GLY A 96 4.12 3.41 -3.14
CA GLY A 96 4.59 2.80 -1.89
C GLY A 96 5.79 1.90 -2.13
N ALA A 97 6.88 2.47 -2.63
CA ALA A 97 8.02 1.72 -3.14
C ALA A 97 8.82 0.94 -2.07
N GLY A 98 8.77 1.37 -0.81
CA GLY A 98 9.50 0.72 0.28
C GLY A 98 10.99 0.56 -0.04
N ASP A 99 11.53 -0.65 0.14
CA ASP A 99 12.92 -1.00 -0.16
C ASP A 99 13.18 -1.43 -1.63
N GLY A 100 12.12 -1.45 -2.45
CA GLY A 100 12.18 -1.84 -3.87
C GLY A 100 12.60 -3.30 -4.12
N LEU A 101 12.63 -4.18 -3.12
CA LEU A 101 13.13 -5.56 -3.24
C LEU A 101 12.51 -6.31 -4.43
N LYS A 102 11.19 -6.22 -4.56
CA LYS A 102 10.41 -6.84 -5.64
C LYS A 102 10.59 -6.12 -6.96
N THR A 103 10.50 -4.79 -6.95
CA THR A 103 10.56 -3.96 -8.15
C THR A 103 11.89 -4.06 -8.86
N LYS A 104 12.99 -4.25 -8.13
CA LYS A 104 14.32 -4.51 -8.70
C LYS A 104 14.35 -5.68 -9.68
N ILE A 105 13.47 -6.67 -9.57
CA ILE A 105 13.33 -7.76 -10.56
C ILE A 105 12.93 -7.17 -11.92
N LEU A 106 11.87 -6.36 -11.94
CA LEU A 106 11.35 -5.74 -13.17
C LEU A 106 12.33 -4.69 -13.72
N LEU A 107 12.96 -3.90 -12.84
CA LEU A 107 13.95 -2.90 -13.23
C LEU A 107 15.14 -3.53 -13.96
N ARG A 108 15.69 -4.63 -13.41
CA ARG A 108 16.79 -5.37 -14.05
C ARG A 108 16.36 -5.93 -15.40
N HIS A 109 15.20 -6.57 -15.46
CA HIS A 109 14.70 -7.13 -16.72
C HIS A 109 14.49 -6.06 -17.81
N LEU A 110 13.93 -4.90 -17.46
CA LEU A 110 13.76 -3.79 -18.40
C LEU A 110 15.11 -3.22 -18.87
N LEU A 111 16.09 -3.07 -17.98
CA LEU A 111 17.44 -2.64 -18.36
C LEU A 111 18.14 -3.66 -19.28
N ASP A 112 18.08 -4.94 -18.94
CA ASP A 112 18.73 -6.02 -19.69
C ASP A 112 18.13 -6.19 -21.09
N THR A 113 16.85 -5.87 -21.26
CA THR A 113 16.14 -5.89 -22.56
C THR A 113 16.22 -4.57 -23.32
N GLY A 114 16.95 -3.57 -22.81
CA GLY A 114 17.19 -2.29 -23.47
C GLY A 114 15.95 -1.38 -23.52
N ALA A 115 15.00 -1.53 -22.60
CA ALA A 115 13.85 -0.64 -22.52
C ALA A 115 14.29 0.79 -22.13
N HIS A 116 13.66 1.79 -22.73
CA HIS A 116 13.84 3.20 -22.39
C HIS A 116 12.81 3.60 -21.35
N PHE A 117 13.21 3.79 -20.10
CA PHE A 117 12.26 4.15 -19.05
C PHE A 117 12.89 4.96 -17.93
N THR A 118 12.03 5.70 -17.22
CA THR A 118 12.37 6.35 -15.95
C THR A 118 11.59 5.67 -14.84
N TYR A 119 12.29 5.22 -13.79
CA TYR A 119 11.67 4.70 -12.58
C TYR A 119 11.29 5.84 -11.63
N VAL A 120 10.05 5.83 -11.16
CA VAL A 120 9.46 6.89 -10.34
C VAL A 120 8.93 6.26 -9.06
N PRO A 121 9.78 6.06 -8.04
CA PRO A 121 9.33 5.57 -6.74
C PRO A 121 8.54 6.68 -6.01
N VAL A 122 7.36 6.34 -5.52
CA VAL A 122 6.47 7.23 -4.76
C VAL A 122 6.35 6.73 -3.34
N ASP A 123 6.59 7.60 -2.38
CA ASP A 123 6.35 7.33 -0.97
C ASP A 123 6.07 8.64 -0.21
N ILE A 124 5.37 8.55 0.93
CA ILE A 124 5.20 9.69 1.83
C ILE A 124 6.44 9.93 2.70
N SER A 125 7.31 8.92 2.82
CA SER A 125 8.55 8.97 3.59
C SER A 125 9.74 9.36 2.73
N THR A 126 10.25 10.57 2.92
CA THR A 126 11.52 11.01 2.28
C THR A 126 12.67 10.06 2.61
N ALA A 127 12.76 9.61 3.88
CA ALA A 127 13.84 8.72 4.32
C ALA A 127 13.81 7.37 3.59
N ALA A 128 12.62 6.81 3.34
CA ALA A 128 12.48 5.58 2.57
C ALA A 128 12.97 5.76 1.12
N LEU A 129 12.58 6.86 0.46
CA LEU A 129 13.02 7.16 -0.90
C LEU A 129 14.52 7.44 -1.00
N ASP A 130 15.13 8.11 -0.02
CA ASP A 130 16.57 8.34 0.03
C ASP A 130 17.34 7.01 0.13
N GLY A 131 16.90 6.12 1.03
CA GLY A 131 17.49 4.79 1.19
C GLY A 131 17.35 3.92 -0.07
N LEU A 132 16.18 3.92 -0.69
CA LEU A 132 15.92 3.23 -1.95
C LEU A 132 16.81 3.78 -3.08
N SER A 133 16.89 5.11 -3.22
CA SER A 133 17.67 5.77 -4.28
C SER A 133 19.16 5.47 -4.14
N ALA A 134 19.70 5.52 -2.91
CA ALA A 134 21.10 5.15 -2.65
C ALA A 134 21.38 3.69 -3.03
N THR A 135 20.45 2.79 -2.73
CA THR A 135 20.58 1.36 -3.05
C THR A 135 20.50 1.12 -4.56
N LEU A 136 19.56 1.77 -5.25
CA LEU A 136 19.43 1.68 -6.71
C LEU A 136 20.66 2.26 -7.43
N GLN A 137 21.24 3.36 -6.95
CA GLN A 137 22.45 3.93 -7.53
C GLN A 137 23.65 2.97 -7.41
N ALA A 138 23.72 2.18 -6.34
CA ALA A 138 24.77 1.19 -6.12
C ALA A 138 24.56 -0.09 -6.95
N GLU A 139 23.32 -0.59 -7.01
CA GLU A 139 23.01 -1.86 -7.68
C GLU A 139 22.73 -1.72 -9.19
N LEU A 140 22.16 -0.59 -9.61
CA LEU A 140 21.67 -0.30 -10.98
C LEU A 140 22.12 1.10 -11.44
N PRO A 141 23.44 1.37 -11.57
CA PRO A 141 23.96 2.72 -11.80
C PRO A 141 23.52 3.39 -13.11
N GLY A 142 22.98 2.62 -14.07
CA GLY A 142 22.43 3.13 -15.34
C GLY A 142 20.93 3.44 -15.30
N LEU A 143 20.25 3.22 -14.17
CA LEU A 143 18.81 3.45 -14.04
C LEU A 143 18.51 4.94 -13.85
N ALA A 144 17.64 5.50 -14.69
CA ALA A 144 17.07 6.82 -14.44
C ALA A 144 16.02 6.73 -13.33
N VAL A 145 16.24 7.42 -12.21
CA VAL A 145 15.34 7.44 -11.05
C VAL A 145 14.89 8.87 -10.75
N GLU A 146 13.58 9.06 -10.61
CA GLU A 146 12.97 10.34 -10.22
C GLU A 146 12.03 10.13 -9.01
N PRO A 147 12.53 10.22 -7.77
CA PRO A 147 11.71 10.00 -6.59
C PRO A 147 10.65 11.09 -6.39
N VAL A 148 9.45 10.70 -5.94
CA VAL A 148 8.34 11.63 -5.69
C VAL A 148 7.83 11.44 -4.25
N VAL A 149 8.02 12.46 -3.41
CA VAL A 149 7.44 12.51 -2.07
C VAL A 149 6.02 13.03 -2.15
N ALA A 150 5.04 12.13 -2.20
CA ALA A 150 3.62 12.48 -2.29
C ALA A 150 2.72 11.32 -1.87
N ASP A 151 1.44 11.60 -1.66
CA ASP A 151 0.43 10.55 -1.64
C ASP A 151 0.27 9.91 -3.04
N TYR A 152 -0.32 8.71 -3.09
CA TYR A 152 -0.42 7.93 -4.32
C TYR A 152 -1.16 8.63 -5.46
N ALA A 153 -2.22 9.36 -5.16
CA ALA A 153 -3.06 9.96 -6.19
C ALA A 153 -2.54 11.32 -6.65
N ASP A 154 -1.90 12.07 -5.75
CA ASP A 154 -1.22 13.31 -6.07
C ASP A 154 0.00 13.03 -6.96
N ALA A 155 0.75 11.94 -6.68
CA ALA A 155 1.82 11.47 -7.55
C ALA A 155 1.32 11.12 -8.96
N LEU A 156 0.19 10.41 -9.07
CA LEU A 156 -0.39 10.13 -10.39
C LEU A 156 -0.88 11.39 -11.10
N THR A 157 -1.47 12.34 -10.37
CA THR A 157 -1.90 13.63 -10.94
C THR A 157 -0.72 14.43 -11.47
N LEU A 158 0.39 14.46 -10.72
CA LEU A 158 1.65 15.07 -11.15
C LEU A 158 2.15 14.44 -12.45
N MET A 159 2.14 13.10 -12.50
CA MET A 159 2.65 12.32 -13.63
C MET A 159 1.74 12.34 -14.86
N ALA A 160 0.45 12.61 -14.69
CA ALA A 160 -0.53 12.73 -15.78
C ALA A 160 -0.11 13.79 -16.82
N SER A 161 0.55 14.86 -16.36
CA SER A 161 1.02 15.95 -17.21
C SER A 161 2.23 15.59 -18.08
N ARG A 162 2.92 14.49 -17.78
CA ARG A 162 4.11 14.07 -18.52
C ARG A 162 3.74 13.26 -19.77
N PRO A 163 4.41 13.49 -20.90
CA PRO A 163 4.15 12.73 -22.13
C PRO A 163 4.67 11.30 -22.00
N GLY A 164 4.04 10.35 -22.70
CA GLY A 164 4.42 8.93 -22.68
C GLY A 164 3.58 8.09 -21.71
N ARG A 165 3.74 6.78 -21.81
CA ARG A 165 3.01 5.77 -21.03
C ARG A 165 3.41 5.79 -19.55
N LYS A 166 2.44 5.54 -18.67
CA LYS A 166 2.61 5.29 -17.24
C LYS A 166 2.34 3.81 -17.00
N ALA A 167 3.36 3.09 -16.60
CA ALA A 167 3.26 1.75 -16.04
C ALA A 167 3.29 1.88 -14.52
N VAL A 168 2.13 1.79 -13.88
CA VAL A 168 1.96 2.01 -12.44
C VAL A 168 2.00 0.67 -11.72
N LEU A 169 2.79 0.56 -10.65
CA LEU A 169 2.93 -0.61 -9.81
C LEU A 169 2.30 -0.33 -8.45
N PHE A 170 1.48 -1.25 -7.97
CA PHE A 170 0.95 -1.25 -6.61
C PHE A 170 1.01 -2.67 -6.03
N LEU A 171 2.18 -3.00 -5.48
CA LEU A 171 2.57 -4.35 -5.10
C LEU A 171 2.27 -4.66 -3.63
N GLY A 172 2.45 -5.92 -3.23
CA GLY A 172 2.39 -6.35 -1.82
C GLY A 172 0.99 -6.57 -1.28
N SER A 173 -0.03 -6.58 -2.14
CA SER A 173 -1.43 -6.67 -1.72
C SER A 173 -1.85 -5.54 -0.76
N ASN A 174 -1.19 -4.37 -0.85
CA ASN A 174 -1.57 -3.16 -0.13
C ASN A 174 -3.01 -2.72 -0.44
N ILE A 175 -3.54 -3.07 -1.62
CA ILE A 175 -4.95 -2.90 -1.97
C ILE A 175 -5.91 -3.64 -1.02
N GLY A 176 -5.42 -4.67 -0.35
CA GLY A 176 -6.12 -5.42 0.70
C GLY A 176 -6.30 -4.63 1.98
N ASN A 177 -5.59 -3.52 2.21
CA ASN A 177 -5.70 -2.75 3.46
C ASN A 177 -6.94 -1.84 3.49
N PHE A 178 -7.47 -1.50 2.32
CA PHE A 178 -8.67 -0.67 2.19
C PHE A 178 -9.94 -1.48 2.46
N LEU A 179 -10.92 -0.85 3.10
CA LEU A 179 -12.28 -1.37 3.14
C LEU A 179 -12.85 -1.46 1.72
N PRO A 180 -13.87 -2.31 1.45
CA PRO A 180 -14.39 -2.51 0.09
C PRO A 180 -14.76 -1.22 -0.66
N ASN A 181 -15.44 -0.29 0.01
CA ASN A 181 -15.82 1.00 -0.59
C ASN A 181 -14.62 1.92 -0.84
N GLU A 182 -13.67 1.94 0.11
CA GLU A 182 -12.44 2.74 0.00
C GLU A 182 -11.56 2.21 -1.13
N ARG A 183 -11.44 0.88 -1.27
CA ARG A 183 -10.73 0.21 -2.36
C ARG A 183 -11.29 0.61 -3.72
N GLN A 184 -12.62 0.60 -3.84
CA GLN A 184 -13.29 0.99 -5.08
C GLN A 184 -13.06 2.47 -5.40
N ALA A 185 -13.15 3.34 -4.40
CA ALA A 185 -12.87 4.77 -4.56
C ALA A 185 -11.40 5.01 -4.93
N PHE A 186 -10.47 4.28 -4.31
CA PHE A 186 -9.04 4.32 -4.59
C PHE A 186 -8.75 3.93 -6.05
N LEU A 187 -9.25 2.78 -6.52
CA LEU A 187 -9.06 2.35 -7.91
C LEU A 187 -9.63 3.37 -8.91
N ARG A 188 -10.81 3.94 -8.62
CA ARG A 188 -11.39 5.01 -9.46
C ARG A 188 -10.52 6.27 -9.47
N ARG A 189 -9.93 6.65 -8.32
CA ARG A 189 -9.00 7.78 -8.22
C ARG A 189 -7.71 7.51 -8.99
N LEU A 190 -7.16 6.29 -8.92
CA LEU A 190 -6.02 5.88 -9.75
C LEU A 190 -6.34 5.93 -11.24
N ARG A 191 -7.56 5.57 -11.65
CA ARG A 191 -7.99 5.58 -13.06
C ARG A 191 -8.05 6.99 -13.65
N GLN A 192 -8.45 8.00 -12.88
CA GLN A 192 -8.73 9.35 -13.37
C GLN A 192 -7.62 9.99 -14.23
N PRO A 193 -6.34 9.98 -13.80
CA PRO A 193 -5.24 10.55 -14.58
C PRO A 193 -4.71 9.63 -15.70
N LEU A 194 -5.17 8.38 -15.77
CA LEU A 194 -4.64 7.38 -16.70
C LEU A 194 -5.43 7.32 -18.01
N THR A 195 -4.72 7.06 -19.09
CA THR A 195 -5.23 6.87 -20.45
C THR A 195 -5.26 5.39 -20.82
N SER A 196 -5.91 5.04 -21.93
CA SER A 196 -5.93 3.65 -22.43
C SER A 196 -4.54 3.11 -22.83
N ASP A 197 -3.55 3.98 -22.99
CA ASP A 197 -2.17 3.56 -23.22
C ASP A 197 -1.47 3.11 -21.91
N ASP A 198 -1.94 3.57 -20.75
CA ASP A 198 -1.32 3.28 -19.47
C ASP A 198 -1.63 1.88 -18.96
N ARG A 199 -0.81 1.40 -18.03
CA ARG A 199 -0.95 0.07 -17.40
C ARG A 199 -0.83 0.19 -15.90
N LEU A 200 -1.60 -0.62 -15.19
CA LEU A 200 -1.58 -0.72 -13.74
C LEU A 200 -1.35 -2.18 -13.35
N LEU A 201 -0.22 -2.49 -12.73
CA LEU A 201 0.08 -3.78 -12.13
C LEU A 201 -0.27 -3.73 -10.65
N ILE A 202 -1.18 -4.60 -10.21
CA ILE A 202 -1.57 -4.70 -8.81
C ILE A 202 -1.32 -6.12 -8.31
N GLY A 203 -0.63 -6.21 -7.18
CA GLY A 203 -0.49 -7.46 -6.44
C GLY A 203 -1.70 -7.73 -5.56
N PHE A 204 -2.20 -8.96 -5.58
CA PHE A 204 -3.33 -9.42 -4.77
C PHE A 204 -2.98 -10.73 -4.06
N ASP A 205 -3.13 -10.75 -2.73
CA ASP A 205 -3.09 -11.98 -1.96
C ASP A 205 -4.42 -12.73 -2.09
N LEU A 206 -4.38 -13.98 -2.55
CA LEU A 206 -5.58 -14.74 -2.91
C LEU A 206 -6.19 -15.47 -1.70
N GLN A 207 -7.51 -15.69 -1.74
CA GLN A 207 -8.18 -16.55 -0.76
C GLN A 207 -7.65 -17.98 -0.87
N LYS A 208 -7.33 -18.60 0.27
CA LYS A 208 -6.76 -19.95 0.39
C LYS A 208 -7.12 -20.55 1.75
N ASP A 209 -6.45 -21.62 2.17
CA ASP A 209 -6.65 -22.23 3.49
C ASP A 209 -6.71 -21.17 4.61
N PRO A 210 -7.86 -21.03 5.30
CA PRO A 210 -8.05 -20.03 6.36
C PRO A 210 -7.00 -20.10 7.47
N ARG A 211 -6.49 -21.30 7.77
CA ARG A 211 -5.48 -21.52 8.81
C ARG A 211 -4.14 -20.97 8.40
N ARG A 212 -3.79 -21.10 7.12
CA ARG A 212 -2.54 -20.57 6.56
C ARG A 212 -2.57 -19.04 6.53
N ILE A 213 -3.69 -18.46 6.10
CA ILE A 213 -3.86 -17.01 6.13
C ILE A 213 -3.76 -16.51 7.56
N ARG A 214 -4.50 -17.09 8.51
CA ARG A 214 -4.44 -16.67 9.91
C ARG A 214 -3.03 -16.79 10.50
N ALA A 215 -2.31 -17.88 10.22
CA ALA A 215 -0.94 -18.07 10.69
C ALA A 215 0.03 -17.00 10.17
N ALA A 216 -0.19 -16.46 8.97
CA ALA A 216 0.62 -15.36 8.45
C ALA A 216 0.48 -14.08 9.29
N TYR A 217 -0.62 -13.88 10.01
CA TYR A 217 -0.88 -12.71 10.84
C TYR A 217 -0.87 -13.00 12.36
N ASP A 218 -0.69 -14.27 12.74
CA ASP A 218 -0.66 -14.78 14.11
C ASP A 218 0.49 -15.78 14.22
N ASP A 219 1.70 -15.31 13.89
CA ASP A 219 2.87 -16.16 13.82
C ASP A 219 3.25 -16.70 15.20
N THR A 220 3.84 -17.90 15.21
CA THR A 220 4.17 -18.60 16.46
C THR A 220 5.32 -17.94 17.24
N GLN A 221 6.05 -17.02 16.60
CA GLN A 221 7.21 -16.34 17.16
C GLN A 221 6.81 -15.02 17.86
N GLY A 222 5.57 -14.56 17.67
CA GLY A 222 5.03 -13.35 18.28
C GLY A 222 5.49 -12.06 17.61
N ILE A 223 6.14 -12.11 16.45
CA ILE A 223 6.69 -10.91 15.79
C ILE A 223 5.57 -10.00 15.28
N THR A 224 4.49 -10.56 14.73
CA THR A 224 3.30 -9.80 14.32
C THR A 224 2.57 -9.20 15.51
N ALA A 225 2.59 -9.87 16.66
CA ALA A 225 2.05 -9.33 17.90
C ALA A 225 2.86 -8.12 18.37
N GLU A 226 4.19 -8.21 18.35
CA GLU A 226 5.10 -7.11 18.67
C GLU A 226 4.97 -5.93 17.71
N PHE A 227 4.80 -6.20 16.42
CA PHE A 227 4.51 -5.18 15.40
C PHE A 227 3.21 -4.43 15.68
N ASN A 228 2.14 -5.14 16.03
CA ASN A 228 0.86 -4.50 16.38
C ASN A 228 0.97 -3.69 17.68
N LEU A 229 1.62 -4.25 18.71
CA LEU A 229 1.85 -3.59 20.01
C LEU A 229 2.78 -2.36 19.92
N ASN A 230 3.67 -2.33 18.92
CA ASN A 230 4.52 -1.17 18.67
C ASN A 230 3.72 0.12 18.46
N LEU A 231 2.49 0.02 17.94
CA LEU A 231 1.61 1.18 17.83
C LEU A 231 1.38 1.85 19.19
N LEU A 232 1.13 1.07 20.25
CA LEU A 232 0.96 1.62 21.60
C LEU A 232 2.27 2.17 22.16
N ARG A 233 3.41 1.53 21.88
CA ARG A 233 4.75 2.06 22.25
C ARG A 233 5.00 3.43 21.63
N ARG A 234 4.65 3.56 20.34
CA ARG A 234 4.72 4.81 19.59
C ARG A 234 3.83 5.88 20.21
N LEU A 235 2.59 5.55 20.58
CA LEU A 235 1.70 6.51 21.25
C LEU A 235 2.26 6.94 22.63
N ASN A 236 2.84 6.03 23.40
CA ASN A 236 3.50 6.37 24.66
C ASN A 236 4.64 7.36 24.45
N ARG A 237 5.45 7.17 23.41
CA ARG A 237 6.58 8.03 23.06
C ARG A 237 6.15 9.39 22.50
N GLU A 238 5.28 9.40 21.49
CA GLU A 238 4.97 10.60 20.69
C GLU A 238 3.81 11.43 21.26
N LEU A 239 2.85 10.80 21.95
CA LEU A 239 1.68 11.49 22.51
C LEU A 239 1.71 11.53 24.04
N ALA A 240 2.83 11.15 24.67
CA ALA A 240 2.96 11.01 26.11
C ALA A 240 1.81 10.19 26.71
N ALA A 241 1.48 9.07 26.04
CA ALA A 241 0.51 8.11 26.52
C ALA A 241 1.12 7.19 27.60
N ASP A 242 0.27 6.55 28.39
CA ASP A 242 0.67 5.64 29.47
C ASP A 242 0.08 4.23 29.34
N PHE A 243 -0.03 3.72 28.10
CA PHE A 243 -0.43 2.33 27.86
C PHE A 243 0.51 1.37 28.61
N ASP A 244 -0.04 0.56 29.51
CA ASP A 244 0.65 -0.57 30.15
C ASP A 244 0.60 -1.79 29.22
N LEU A 245 1.60 -1.91 28.34
CA LEU A 245 1.63 -2.95 27.30
C LEU A 245 1.51 -4.38 27.83
N ALA A 246 1.89 -4.66 29.08
CA ALA A 246 1.70 -5.99 29.68
C ALA A 246 0.22 -6.37 29.83
N SER A 247 -0.67 -5.38 29.75
CA SER A 247 -2.12 -5.52 29.81
C SER A 247 -2.79 -5.47 28.43
N TRP A 248 -2.02 -5.66 27.36
CA TRP A 248 -2.52 -5.69 25.98
C TRP A 248 -2.04 -6.96 25.26
N GLN A 249 -2.89 -7.51 24.41
CA GLN A 249 -2.54 -8.63 23.55
C GLN A 249 -2.94 -8.36 22.10
N HIS A 250 -2.17 -8.92 21.17
CA HIS A 250 -2.57 -9.03 19.79
C HIS A 250 -3.70 -10.07 19.66
N TYR A 251 -4.68 -9.78 18.81
CA TYR A 251 -5.66 -10.75 18.36
C TYR A 251 -5.90 -10.54 16.87
N THR A 252 -5.99 -11.63 16.13
CA THR A 252 -6.36 -11.59 14.71
C THR A 252 -7.35 -12.68 14.36
N ASP A 253 -8.26 -12.33 13.46
CA ASP A 253 -9.14 -13.27 12.81
C ASP A 253 -9.04 -13.20 11.29
N TYR A 254 -9.50 -14.27 10.67
CA TYR A 254 -9.70 -14.32 9.23
C TYR A 254 -11.11 -14.85 8.96
N ASP A 255 -11.92 -14.05 8.29
CA ASP A 255 -13.24 -14.44 7.80
C ASP A 255 -13.13 -14.87 6.33
N PRO A 256 -13.21 -16.18 6.03
CA PRO A 256 -13.10 -16.68 4.66
C PRO A 256 -14.30 -16.30 3.78
N LEU A 257 -15.44 -15.89 4.35
CA LEU A 257 -16.61 -15.47 3.56
C LEU A 257 -16.40 -14.09 2.94
N THR A 258 -15.81 -13.18 3.72
CA THR A 258 -15.49 -11.81 3.25
C THR A 258 -14.06 -11.69 2.71
N GLY A 259 -13.21 -12.67 3.03
CA GLY A 259 -11.78 -12.64 2.77
C GLY A 259 -11.02 -11.68 3.68
N ALA A 260 -11.62 -11.15 4.74
CA ALA A 260 -10.98 -10.16 5.60
C ALA A 260 -10.12 -10.83 6.67
N VAL A 261 -8.82 -10.53 6.68
CA VAL A 261 -8.02 -10.60 7.91
C VAL A 261 -8.22 -9.31 8.69
N ARG A 262 -8.40 -9.39 10.00
CA ARG A 262 -8.52 -8.22 10.87
C ARG A 262 -7.62 -8.36 12.08
N SER A 263 -6.80 -7.35 12.32
CA SER A 263 -5.90 -7.30 13.47
C SER A 263 -6.46 -6.34 14.52
N PHE A 264 -6.28 -6.73 15.78
CA PHE A 264 -6.78 -6.00 16.94
C PHE A 264 -5.73 -5.98 18.06
N LEU A 265 -5.79 -4.93 18.87
CA LEU A 265 -5.18 -4.86 20.19
C LEU A 265 -6.29 -5.01 21.24
N VAL A 266 -6.13 -5.95 22.15
CA VAL A 266 -7.16 -6.29 23.15
C VAL A 266 -6.64 -5.98 24.54
N SER A 267 -7.39 -5.16 25.27
CA SER A 267 -7.09 -4.87 26.68
C SER A 267 -7.44 -6.09 27.55
N THR A 268 -6.51 -6.61 28.35
CA THR A 268 -6.77 -7.81 29.18
C THR A 268 -7.40 -7.48 30.53
N LYS A 269 -7.48 -6.19 30.89
CA LYS A 269 -8.12 -5.67 32.10
C LYS A 269 -8.86 -4.37 31.80
N ALA A 270 -9.73 -3.93 32.72
CA ALA A 270 -10.23 -2.57 32.65
C ALA A 270 -9.10 -1.59 32.99
N GLN A 271 -8.89 -0.58 32.17
CA GLN A 271 -7.83 0.41 32.37
C GLN A 271 -8.20 1.76 31.75
N THR A 272 -7.67 2.82 32.35
CA THR A 272 -7.77 4.18 31.83
C THR A 272 -6.40 4.58 31.31
N VAL A 273 -6.36 5.08 30.08
CA VAL A 273 -5.14 5.54 29.42
C VAL A 273 -5.22 7.05 29.24
N HIS A 274 -4.19 7.76 29.66
CA HIS A 274 -4.04 9.19 29.52
C HIS A 274 -3.06 9.50 28.40
N LEU A 275 -3.47 10.33 27.43
CA LEU A 275 -2.60 10.82 26.36
C LEU A 275 -2.32 12.30 26.62
N ALA A 276 -1.28 12.57 27.42
CA ALA A 276 -1.04 13.89 28.01
C ALA A 276 -0.80 14.97 26.94
N ALA A 277 -0.10 14.64 25.84
CA ALA A 277 0.20 15.60 24.78
C ALA A 277 -1.05 16.16 24.08
N ILE A 278 -2.18 15.44 24.16
CA ILE A 278 -3.43 15.82 23.49
C ILE A 278 -4.58 16.06 24.48
N SER A 279 -4.30 16.01 25.79
CA SER A 279 -5.30 16.14 26.87
C SER A 279 -6.49 15.20 26.72
N GLU A 280 -6.23 13.97 26.27
CA GLU A 280 -7.26 12.94 26.09
C GLU A 280 -7.16 11.89 27.20
N THR A 281 -8.30 11.37 27.64
CA THR A 281 -8.37 10.22 28.55
C THR A 281 -9.36 9.24 27.97
N VAL A 282 -8.93 7.99 27.86
CA VAL A 282 -9.70 6.94 27.21
C VAL A 282 -9.84 5.77 28.17
N GLU A 283 -11.08 5.35 28.39
CA GLU A 283 -11.38 4.17 29.19
C GLU A 283 -11.52 2.95 28.29
N PHE A 284 -10.97 1.84 28.78
CA PHE A 284 -11.09 0.51 28.18
C PHE A 284 -11.67 -0.45 29.21
N ALA A 285 -12.71 -1.18 28.83
CA ALA A 285 -13.16 -2.35 29.58
C ALA A 285 -12.17 -3.52 29.40
N ALA A 286 -12.26 -4.51 30.30
CA ALA A 286 -11.58 -5.78 30.09
C ALA A 286 -12.11 -6.44 28.80
N TRP A 287 -11.20 -6.96 27.99
CA TRP A 287 -11.43 -7.57 26.68
C TRP A 287 -11.95 -6.62 25.60
N GLU A 288 -11.89 -5.30 25.84
CA GLU A 288 -12.20 -4.32 24.81
C GLU A 288 -11.10 -4.27 23.74
N MET A 289 -11.51 -4.12 22.48
CA MET A 289 -10.64 -4.19 21.32
C MET A 289 -10.44 -2.81 20.67
N ILE A 290 -9.23 -2.58 20.17
CA ILE A 290 -8.91 -1.54 19.18
C ILE A 290 -8.62 -2.27 17.87
N HIS A 291 -9.38 -1.96 16.82
CA HIS A 291 -9.06 -2.44 15.47
C HIS A 291 -7.87 -1.67 14.90
N THR A 292 -6.90 -2.39 14.33
CA THR A 292 -5.66 -1.77 13.83
C THR A 292 -5.44 -1.96 12.34
N GLU A 293 -5.87 -3.08 11.77
CA GLU A 293 -5.60 -3.37 10.36
C GLU A 293 -6.67 -4.25 9.73
N ASN A 294 -6.90 -4.06 8.44
CA ASN A 294 -7.54 -5.03 7.58
C ASN A 294 -6.51 -5.56 6.58
N SER A 295 -6.61 -6.82 6.19
CA SER A 295 -5.95 -7.32 4.99
C SER A 295 -6.87 -8.28 4.26
N TYR A 296 -7.57 -7.76 3.26
CA TYR A 296 -8.49 -8.53 2.44
C TYR A 296 -7.75 -9.43 1.45
N LYS A 297 -8.31 -10.63 1.27
CA LYS A 297 -7.87 -11.66 0.34
C LYS A 297 -8.88 -11.82 -0.78
N PHE A 298 -8.39 -12.06 -1.98
CA PHE A 298 -9.18 -11.90 -3.20
C PHE A 298 -9.41 -13.22 -3.92
N THR A 299 -10.53 -13.32 -4.62
CA THR A 299 -10.74 -14.33 -5.65
C THR A 299 -10.56 -13.67 -7.01
N ARG A 300 -10.22 -14.46 -8.04
CA ARG A 300 -10.11 -13.94 -9.41
C ARG A 300 -11.38 -13.22 -9.87
N SER A 301 -12.55 -13.79 -9.60
CA SER A 301 -13.84 -13.16 -9.94
C SER A 301 -14.07 -11.83 -9.22
N LEU A 302 -13.60 -11.71 -7.97
CA LEU A 302 -13.66 -10.44 -7.24
C LEU A 302 -12.73 -9.40 -7.85
N ILE A 303 -11.51 -9.80 -8.25
CA ILE A 303 -10.56 -8.91 -8.93
C ILE A 303 -11.15 -8.41 -10.26
N ASP A 304 -11.74 -9.31 -11.06
CA ASP A 304 -12.41 -8.98 -12.32
C ASP A 304 -13.53 -7.95 -12.12
N ALA A 305 -14.38 -8.16 -11.11
CA ALA A 305 -15.47 -7.24 -10.79
C ALA A 305 -14.95 -5.87 -10.32
N LEU A 306 -13.96 -5.84 -9.41
CA LEU A 306 -13.33 -4.62 -8.92
C LEU A 306 -12.71 -3.80 -10.06
N ALA A 307 -11.97 -4.47 -10.95
CA ALA A 307 -11.38 -3.85 -12.12
C ALA A 307 -12.46 -3.26 -13.04
N ALA A 308 -13.48 -4.04 -13.38
CA ALA A 308 -14.56 -3.60 -14.26
C ALA A 308 -15.32 -2.38 -13.71
N ASP A 309 -15.67 -2.41 -12.42
CA ASP A 309 -16.41 -1.34 -11.73
C ASP A 309 -15.60 -0.05 -11.54
N ALA A 310 -14.26 -0.17 -11.59
CA ALA A 310 -13.33 0.96 -11.55
C ALA A 310 -13.00 1.50 -12.96
N GLY A 311 -13.54 0.88 -14.01
CA GLY A 311 -13.29 1.31 -15.39
C GLY A 311 -11.99 0.75 -15.97
N PHE A 312 -11.54 -0.41 -15.51
CA PHE A 312 -10.40 -1.13 -16.07
C PHE A 312 -10.84 -2.42 -16.77
N THR A 313 -9.97 -2.92 -17.63
CA THR A 313 -10.04 -4.26 -18.21
C THR A 313 -8.79 -5.02 -17.79
N MET A 314 -8.96 -6.23 -17.26
CA MET A 314 -7.85 -7.12 -16.95
C MET A 314 -7.22 -7.63 -18.26
N GLN A 315 -5.94 -7.35 -18.47
CA GLN A 315 -5.16 -7.82 -19.62
C GLN A 315 -4.27 -9.01 -19.28
N GLY A 316 -3.80 -9.11 -18.05
CA GLY A 316 -2.89 -10.17 -17.61
C GLY A 316 -3.23 -10.60 -16.18
N PHE A 317 -3.11 -11.90 -15.93
CA PHE A 317 -3.25 -12.49 -14.61
C PHE A 317 -2.09 -13.49 -14.44
N PHE A 318 -1.12 -13.11 -13.64
CA PHE A 318 0.06 -13.92 -13.32
C PHE A 318 -0.09 -14.43 -11.90
N THR A 319 0.20 -15.71 -11.65
CA THR A 319 0.07 -16.32 -10.33
C THR A 319 1.20 -17.30 -10.10
N ASP A 320 1.45 -17.65 -8.83
CA ASP A 320 2.40 -18.68 -8.46
C ASP A 320 1.78 -20.08 -8.59
N ALA A 321 2.61 -21.12 -8.61
CA ALA A 321 2.16 -22.51 -8.78
C ALA A 321 1.15 -23.03 -7.74
N GLN A 322 0.97 -22.33 -6.60
CA GLN A 322 0.00 -22.70 -5.56
C GLN A 322 -1.27 -21.82 -5.58
N ASP A 323 -1.41 -20.89 -6.53
CA ASP A 323 -2.50 -19.90 -6.57
C ASP A 323 -2.62 -19.10 -5.26
N PHE A 324 -1.48 -18.72 -4.66
CA PHE A 324 -1.44 -17.99 -3.40
C PHE A 324 -1.48 -16.49 -3.59
N PHE A 325 -0.85 -15.99 -4.64
CA PHE A 325 -0.76 -14.57 -4.93
C PHE A 325 -0.93 -14.36 -6.43
N SER A 326 -1.45 -13.20 -6.83
CA SER A 326 -1.51 -12.83 -8.24
C SER A 326 -1.07 -11.41 -8.47
N ASP A 327 -0.27 -11.21 -9.51
CA ASP A 327 -0.02 -9.90 -10.10
C ASP A 327 -0.89 -9.73 -11.34
N VAL A 328 -1.70 -8.67 -11.35
CA VAL A 328 -2.73 -8.46 -12.36
C VAL A 328 -2.47 -7.17 -13.12
N ILE A 329 -2.39 -7.26 -14.44
CA ILE A 329 -2.24 -6.11 -15.33
C ILE A 329 -3.63 -5.61 -15.71
N LEU A 330 -3.91 -4.36 -15.37
CA LEU A 330 -5.13 -3.63 -15.68
C LEU A 330 -4.83 -2.54 -16.71
N MET A 331 -5.73 -2.40 -17.69
CA MET A 331 -5.73 -1.33 -18.67
C MET A 331 -6.96 -0.43 -18.46
N PRO A 332 -6.81 0.90 -18.36
CA PRO A 332 -7.95 1.82 -18.32
C PRO A 332 -8.85 1.67 -19.55
N ARG A 333 -10.16 1.59 -19.34
CA ARG A 333 -11.15 1.67 -20.43
C ARG A 333 -11.23 3.11 -20.94
N ALA A 334 -11.38 3.23 -22.26
CA ALA A 334 -11.61 4.49 -22.96
C ALA A 334 -12.85 5.22 -22.43
#